data_AF-E2AP69-F1
#
_entry.id   AF-E2AP69-F1
#
_cell.length_a   1.000
_cell.length_b   1.000
_cell.length_c   1.000
_cell.angle_alpha   90.00
_cell.angle_beta   90.00
_cell.angle_gamma   90.00
#
_symmetry.space_group_name_H-M   'P 1'
#
loop_
_entity.id
_entity.type
_entity.pdbx_description
1 polymer ?
#
loop_
_entity_poly.entity_id
_entity_poly.type
_entity_poly.pdbx_seq_one_letter_code
_entity_poly.pdbx_strand_id
1 'polypeptide(L)'
;IIVCVFQFSQLIISEEYYELIISILFVLGHFWYMFFCNYMGQEVIDHSGNIFYRTYNTKWYVAPLKAQKLLLLVMQRSMRHSSIVIGGLFVLSFEGFATVRISTFIVIFMTKTHLLISWIIISFLAYEHVSFILHGDLFHLLIIILFVK
;
A
#
# COMPACT_ATOMS: atom_id res chain seq x y z
N ILE A 1 3.41 0.69 6.87
CA ILE A 1 3.84 0.53 5.46
C ILE A 1 5.03 -0.41 5.37
N ILE A 2 6.21 -0.05 5.89
CA ILE A 2 7.42 -0.91 5.89
C ILE A 2 7.14 -2.29 6.51
N VAL A 3 6.46 -2.31 7.66
CA VAL A 3 6.07 -3.55 8.34
C VAL A 3 5.09 -4.39 7.52
N CYS A 4 4.11 -3.77 6.84
CA CYS A 4 3.17 -4.48 5.96
C CYS A 4 3.86 -5.08 4.73
N VAL A 5 4.80 -4.35 4.12
CA VAL A 5 5.56 -4.84 2.95
C VAL A 5 6.46 -6.01 3.35
N PHE A 6 7.09 -5.93 4.51
CA PHE A 6 7.91 -7.02 5.04
C PHE A 6 7.09 -8.28 5.35
N GLN A 7 5.92 -8.14 5.98
CA GLN A 7 5.04 -9.27 6.31
C GLN A 7 4.43 -9.91 5.06
N PHE A 8 4.08 -9.11 4.05
CA PHE A 8 3.60 -9.63 2.78
C PHE A 8 4.70 -10.40 2.02
N SER A 9 5.96 -9.96 2.15
CA SER A 9 7.10 -10.71 1.59
C SER A 9 7.29 -12.07 2.25
N GLN A 10 6.99 -12.21 3.55
CA GLN A 10 7.00 -13.51 4.24
C GLN A 10 5.86 -14.43 3.78
N LEU A 11 4.65 -13.90 3.56
CA LEU A 11 3.52 -14.64 2.98
C LEU A 11 3.79 -15.22 1.59
N ILE A 12 4.62 -14.55 0.79
CA ILE A 12 4.98 -15.01 -0.57
C ILE A 12 6.01 -16.15 -0.51
N ILE A 13 6.77 -16.27 0.59
CA ILE A 13 7.87 -17.24 0.74
C ILE A 13 7.41 -18.51 1.48
N SER A 14 6.37 -18.45 2.31
CA SER A 14 5.93 -19.59 3.12
C SER A 14 5.07 -20.59 2.32
N GLU A 15 5.50 -21.84 2.21
CA GLU A 15 4.70 -22.94 1.66
C GLU A 15 3.88 -23.71 2.73
N GLU A 16 4.14 -23.45 4.02
CA GLU A 16 3.46 -24.13 5.12
C GLU A 16 2.17 -23.42 5.58
N TYR A 17 1.11 -24.21 5.81
CA TYR A 17 -0.23 -23.73 6.17
C TYR A 17 -0.27 -22.95 7.50
N TYR A 18 0.58 -23.31 8.47
CA TYR A 18 0.63 -22.66 9.78
C TYR A 18 1.20 -21.23 9.72
N GLU A 19 2.26 -21.02 8.95
CA GLU A 19 2.86 -19.69 8.76
C GLU A 19 1.92 -18.73 8.02
N LEU A 20 1.14 -19.27 7.09
CA LEU A 20 0.12 -18.53 6.35
C LEU A 20 -0.99 -18.03 7.29
N ILE A 21 -1.49 -18.88 8.20
CA ILE A 21 -2.50 -18.49 9.20
C ILE A 21 -1.97 -17.39 10.12
N ILE A 22 -0.76 -17.56 10.65
CA ILE A 22 -0.15 -16.57 11.56
C ILE A 22 0.02 -15.23 10.83
N SER A 23 0.46 -15.25 9.58
CA SER A 23 0.64 -14.05 8.78
C SER A 23 -0.68 -13.35 8.48
N ILE A 24 -1.75 -14.09 8.16
CA ILE A 24 -3.09 -13.52 7.96
C ILE A 24 -3.59 -12.81 9.22
N LEU A 25 -3.47 -13.46 10.39
CA LEU A 25 -3.87 -12.88 11.67
C LEU A 25 -3.11 -11.59 11.96
N PHE A 26 -1.80 -11.56 11.67
CA PHE A 26 -0.96 -10.40 11.87
C PHE A 26 -1.34 -9.24 10.94
N VAL A 27 -1.62 -9.53 9.66
CA VAL A 27 -2.10 -8.55 8.66
C VAL A 27 -3.44 -7.95 9.08
N LEU A 28 -4.37 -8.80 9.56
CA LEU A 28 -5.67 -8.34 10.07
C LEU A 28 -5.49 -7.44 11.29
N GLY A 29 -4.65 -7.81 12.25
CA GLY A 29 -4.35 -6.99 13.42
C GLY A 29 -3.79 -5.61 13.05
N HIS A 30 -2.83 -5.56 12.11
CA HIS A 30 -2.28 -4.30 11.61
C HIS A 30 -3.31 -3.46 10.87
N PHE A 31 -4.19 -4.09 10.09
CA PHE A 31 -5.27 -3.41 9.40
C PHE A 31 -6.24 -2.75 10.38
N TRP A 32 -6.64 -3.48 11.43
CA TRP A 32 -7.47 -2.93 12.50
C TRP A 32 -6.79 -1.78 13.24
N TYR A 33 -5.51 -1.91 13.60
CA TYR A 33 -4.75 -0.84 14.23
C TYR A 33 -4.71 0.44 13.36
N MET A 34 -4.39 0.30 12.07
CA MET A 34 -4.38 1.44 11.15
C MET A 34 -5.78 2.03 10.96
N PHE A 35 -6.82 1.20 10.92
CA PHE A 35 -8.20 1.66 10.82
C PHE A 35 -8.60 2.51 12.03
N PHE A 36 -8.32 2.05 13.25
CA PHE A 36 -8.60 2.82 14.48
C PHE A 36 -7.84 4.14 14.52
N CYS A 37 -6.54 4.15 14.16
CA CYS A 37 -5.77 5.38 14.09
C CYS A 37 -6.38 6.39 13.10
N ASN A 38 -6.77 5.94 11.89
CA ASN A 38 -7.39 6.82 10.90
C ASN A 38 -8.79 7.29 11.33
N TYR A 39 -9.56 6.43 12.00
CA TYR A 39 -10.86 6.79 12.57
C TYR A 39 -10.74 7.90 13.62
N MET A 40 -9.81 7.75 14.58
CA MET A 40 -9.57 8.80 15.59
C MET A 40 -9.11 10.12 14.96
N GLY A 41 -8.25 10.07 13.94
CA GLY A 41 -7.84 11.29 13.24
C GLY A 41 -8.99 11.98 12.50
N GLN A 42 -9.89 11.19 11.91
CA GLN A 42 -11.09 11.71 11.24
C GLN A 42 -12.09 12.32 12.22
N GLU A 43 -12.31 11.69 13.37
CA GLU A 43 -13.18 12.23 14.42
C GLU A 43 -12.68 13.59 14.93
N VAL A 44 -11.36 13.76 15.10
CA VAL A 44 -10.75 15.04 15.48
C VAL A 44 -10.93 16.11 14.40
N ILE A 45 -10.75 15.75 13.12
CA ILE A 45 -10.96 16.66 11.99
C ILE A 45 -12.44 17.10 11.95
N ASP A 46 -13.37 16.16 12.00
CA ASP A 46 -14.81 16.45 11.90
C ASP A 46 -15.32 17.28 13.09
N HIS A 47 -14.86 16.96 14.30
CA HIS A 47 -15.20 17.71 15.50
C HIS A 47 -14.75 19.17 15.42
N SER A 48 -13.52 19.40 14.94
CA SER A 48 -12.99 20.76 14.77
C SER A 48 -13.73 21.56 13.69
N GLY A 49 -14.16 20.91 12.60
CA GLY A 49 -14.96 21.52 11.54
C GLY A 49 -16.37 21.88 12.01
N ASN A 50 -16.98 21.04 12.84
CA ASN A 50 -18.29 21.32 13.43
C ASN A 50 -18.26 22.51 14.39
N ILE A 51 -17.20 22.63 15.22
CA ILE A 51 -16.99 23.81 16.08
C ILE A 51 -16.87 25.08 15.23
N PHE A 52 -16.11 25.04 14.13
CA PHE A 52 -15.99 26.16 13.20
C PHE A 52 -17.37 26.57 12.64
N TYR A 53 -18.11 25.61 12.10
CA TYR A 53 -19.41 25.84 11.47
C TYR A 53 -20.43 26.44 12.47
N ARG A 54 -20.52 25.87 13.68
CA ARG A 54 -21.43 26.37 14.72
C ARG A 54 -21.07 27.79 15.16
N THR A 55 -19.79 28.05 15.37
CA THR A 55 -19.31 29.38 15.79
C THR A 55 -19.55 30.41 14.69
N TYR A 56 -19.33 30.05 13.43
CA TYR A 56 -19.58 30.93 12.26
C TYR A 56 -21.06 31.26 12.08
N ASN A 57 -21.95 30.28 12.25
CA ASN A 57 -23.40 30.48 12.13
C ASN A 57 -24.02 31.24 13.32
N THR A 58 -23.25 31.44 14.40
CA THR A 58 -23.67 32.28 15.53
C THR A 58 -23.50 33.75 15.16
N LYS A 59 -24.32 34.67 15.69
CA LYS A 59 -24.19 36.13 15.47
C LYS A 59 -22.97 36.74 16.17
N TRP A 60 -21.76 36.24 15.87
CA TRP A 60 -20.48 36.61 16.49
C TRP A 60 -20.16 38.11 16.35
N TYR A 61 -20.69 38.77 15.32
CA TYR A 61 -20.55 40.20 15.07
C TYR A 61 -21.37 41.09 16.02
N VAL A 62 -22.32 40.51 16.78
CA VAL A 62 -23.13 41.22 17.79
C VAL A 62 -22.51 41.12 19.19
N ALA A 63 -21.51 40.25 19.37
CA ALA A 63 -20.83 40.06 20.65
C ALA A 63 -19.92 41.26 21.00
N PRO A 64 -19.67 41.53 22.30
CA PRO A 64 -18.76 42.60 22.71
C PRO A 64 -17.35 42.41 22.14
N LEU A 65 -16.63 43.51 21.87
CA LEU A 65 -15.33 43.53 21.16
C LEU A 65 -14.29 42.52 21.69
N LYS A 66 -14.27 42.25 23.00
CA LYS A 66 -13.39 41.24 23.60
C LYS A 66 -13.76 39.82 23.18
N ALA A 67 -15.05 39.49 23.19
CA ALA A 67 -15.55 38.18 22.76
C ALA A 67 -15.41 37.99 21.25
N GLN A 68 -15.61 39.04 20.46
CA GLN A 68 -15.45 39.00 19.00
C GLN A 68 -14.01 38.64 18.58
N LYS A 69 -12.99 39.23 19.23
CA LYS A 69 -11.58 38.89 19.00
C LYS A 69 -11.25 37.44 19.38
N LEU A 70 -11.81 36.96 20.50
CA LEU A 70 -11.64 35.58 20.96
C LEU A 70 -12.29 34.58 19.99
N LEU A 71 -13.51 34.85 19.53
CA LEU A 71 -14.23 34.03 18.55
C LEU A 71 -13.50 33.97 17.21
N LEU A 72 -12.95 35.09 16.73
CA LEU A 72 -12.10 35.12 15.54
C LEU A 72 -10.85 34.24 15.69
N LEU A 73 -10.18 34.28 16.84
CA LEU A 73 -9.04 33.41 17.13
C LEU A 73 -9.42 31.93 17.14
N VAL A 74 -10.58 31.59 17.71
CA VAL A 74 -11.11 30.21 17.72
C VAL A 74 -11.42 29.75 16.30
N MET A 75 -12.11 30.57 15.50
CA MET A 75 -12.40 30.28 14.10
C MET A 75 -11.13 30.12 13.27
N GLN A 76 -10.13 30.97 13.49
CA GLN A 76 -8.86 30.93 12.78
C GLN A 76 -8.04 29.68 13.17
N ARG A 77 -8.12 29.23 14.43
CA ARG A 77 -7.51 27.97 14.87
C ARG A 77 -8.24 26.74 14.34
N SER A 78 -9.57 26.75 14.31
CA SER A 78 -10.36 25.63 13.79
C SER A 78 -10.28 25.51 12.27
N MET A 79 -10.06 26.60 11.54
CA MET A 79 -9.76 26.56 10.10
C MET A 79 -8.35 26.04 9.79
N ARG A 80 -7.40 26.20 10.72
CA ARG A 80 -6.01 25.81 10.51
C ARG A 80 -5.87 24.31 10.76
N HIS A 81 -6.32 23.54 9.76
CA HIS A 81 -6.09 22.11 9.57
C HIS A 81 -5.73 21.34 10.84
N SER A 82 -6.76 20.93 11.57
CA SER A 82 -6.74 19.85 12.55
C SER A 82 -6.45 18.48 11.91
N SER A 83 -5.78 18.45 10.76
CA SER A 83 -5.21 17.22 10.25
C SER A 83 -4.07 16.83 11.18
N ILE A 84 -4.25 15.72 11.89
CA ILE A 84 -3.15 15.13 12.64
C ILE A 84 -2.16 14.61 11.61
N VAL A 85 -1.08 15.37 11.38
CA VAL A 85 -0.01 14.97 10.47
C VAL A 85 1.03 14.19 11.27
N ILE A 86 1.11 12.87 11.08
CA ILE A 86 2.20 12.07 11.64
C ILE A 86 3.48 12.36 10.85
N GLY A 87 4.49 12.86 11.56
CA GLY A 87 5.84 13.09 11.03
C GLY A 87 5.93 14.11 9.89
N GLY A 88 4.92 14.97 9.70
CA GLY A 88 4.89 15.95 8.60
C GLY A 88 4.62 15.37 7.19
N LEU A 89 4.48 14.05 7.08
CA LEU A 89 4.40 13.34 5.80
C LEU A 89 3.04 12.67 5.56
N PHE A 90 2.31 12.33 6.63
CA PHE A 90 1.07 11.57 6.51
C PHE A 90 -0.05 12.20 7.33
N VAL A 91 -1.11 12.64 6.65
CA VAL A 91 -2.34 13.08 7.30
C VAL A 91 -3.15 11.86 7.71
N LEU A 92 -3.49 11.76 9.00
CA LEU A 92 -4.49 10.80 9.49
C LEU A 92 -5.87 11.18 8.93
N SER A 93 -6.19 10.65 7.75
CA SER A 93 -7.49 10.77 7.12
C SER A 93 -7.79 9.49 6.33
N PHE A 94 -9.09 9.21 6.11
CA PHE A 94 -9.49 8.12 5.21
C PHE A 94 -8.89 8.27 3.81
N GLU A 95 -8.72 9.51 3.35
CA GLU A 95 -8.09 9.85 2.07
C GLU A 95 -6.59 9.49 2.04
N GLY A 96 -5.85 9.82 3.11
CA GLY A 96 -4.46 9.42 3.26
C GLY A 96 -4.29 7.90 3.30
N PHE A 97 -5.18 7.21 4.03
CA PHE A 97 -5.20 5.75 4.10
C PHE A 97 -5.48 5.10 2.74
N ALA A 98 -6.46 5.61 1.99
CA ALA A 98 -6.79 5.12 0.66
C ALA A 98 -5.60 5.27 -0.31
N THR A 99 -4.94 6.42 -0.27
CA THR A 99 -3.79 6.72 -1.15
C THR A 99 -2.62 5.77 -0.90
N VAL A 100 -2.29 5.49 0.37
CA VAL A 100 -1.23 4.54 0.74
C VAL A 100 -1.61 3.10 0.37
N ARG A 101 -2.87 2.71 0.55
CA ARG A 101 -3.33 1.38 0.13
C ARG A 101 -3.24 1.20 -1.38
N ILE A 102 -3.66 2.20 -2.15
CA ILE A 102 -3.60 2.16 -3.62
C ILE A 102 -2.14 2.10 -4.08
N SER A 103 -1.26 2.94 -3.52
CA SER A 103 0.16 2.93 -3.93
C SER A 103 0.84 1.60 -3.63
N THR A 104 0.61 1.03 -2.44
CA THR A 104 1.18 -0.29 -2.09
C THR A 104 0.62 -1.41 -2.95
N PHE A 105 -0.69 -1.40 -3.24
CA PHE A 105 -1.31 -2.38 -4.14
C PHE A 105 -0.73 -2.32 -5.56
N ILE A 106 -0.53 -1.11 -6.10
CA ILE A 106 0.08 -0.91 -7.42
C ILE A 106 1.51 -1.44 -7.43
N VAL A 107 2.34 -1.10 -6.43
CA VAL A 107 3.73 -1.57 -6.35
C VAL A 107 3.80 -3.11 -6.27
N ILE A 108 2.90 -3.74 -5.50
CA ILE A 108 2.83 -5.20 -5.39
C ILE A 108 2.41 -5.83 -6.73
N PHE A 109 1.40 -5.26 -7.39
CA PHE A 109 0.95 -5.75 -8.69
C PHE A 109 2.08 -5.66 -9.72
N MET A 110 2.81 -4.54 -9.76
CA MET A 110 3.93 -4.34 -10.69
C MET A 110 5.12 -5.26 -10.42
N THR A 111 5.44 -5.54 -9.16
CA THR A 111 6.53 -6.47 -8.80
C THR A 111 6.17 -7.92 -9.11
N LYS A 112 4.93 -8.34 -8.85
CA LYS A 112 4.46 -9.70 -9.16
C LYS A 112 4.41 -9.96 -10.67
N THR A 113 3.93 -9.00 -11.46
CA THR A 113 3.91 -9.13 -12.93
C THR A 113 5.33 -9.19 -13.49
N HIS A 114 6.26 -8.39 -12.99
CA HIS A 114 7.67 -8.45 -13.40
C HIS A 114 8.32 -9.81 -13.13
N LEU A 115 8.14 -10.38 -11.93
CA LEU A 115 8.66 -11.72 -11.59
C LEU A 115 8.06 -12.82 -12.48
N LEU A 116 6.76 -12.74 -12.75
CA LEU A 116 6.06 -13.71 -13.59
C LEU A 116 6.53 -13.66 -15.06
N ILE A 117 6.75 -12.45 -15.58
CA ILE A 117 7.35 -12.24 -16.92
C ILE A 117 8.77 -12.82 -16.97
N SER A 118 9.60 -12.56 -15.94
CA SER A 118 10.95 -13.11 -15.85
C SER A 118 10.94 -14.64 -15.86
N TRP A 119 10.03 -15.28 -15.12
CA TRP A 119 9.91 -16.74 -15.07
C TRP A 119 9.49 -17.35 -16.43
N ILE A 120 8.55 -16.70 -17.14
CA ILE A 120 8.12 -17.13 -18.48
C ILE A 120 9.29 -17.06 -19.48
N ILE A 121 10.05 -15.96 -19.46
CA ILE A 121 11.20 -15.78 -20.36
C ILE A 121 12.26 -16.85 -20.11
N ILE A 122 12.59 -17.11 -18.83
CA ILE A 122 13.56 -18.14 -18.46
C ILE A 122 13.10 -19.52 -18.94
N SER A 123 11.82 -19.83 -18.78
CA SER A 123 11.24 -21.10 -19.23
C SER A 123 11.29 -21.25 -20.76
N PHE A 124 11.01 -20.19 -21.49
CA PHE A 124 11.09 -20.16 -22.95
C PHE A 124 12.53 -20.35 -23.45
N LEU A 125 13.49 -19.61 -22.88
CA LEU A 125 14.91 -19.73 -23.22
C LEU A 125 15.46 -21.12 -22.90
N ALA A 126 15.06 -21.70 -21.77
CA ALA A 126 15.44 -23.06 -21.40
C ALA A 126 14.88 -24.09 -22.39
N TYR A 127 13.65 -23.93 -22.86
CA TYR A 127 13.04 -24.80 -23.86
C TYR A 127 13.78 -24.74 -25.20
N GLU A 128 14.11 -23.54 -25.70
CA GLU A 128 14.88 -23.40 -26.94
C GLU A 128 16.26 -24.02 -26.83
N HIS A 129 16.97 -23.82 -25.71
CA HIS A 129 18.30 -24.39 -25.49
C HIS A 129 18.27 -25.93 -25.45
N VAL A 130 17.27 -26.52 -24.77
CA VAL A 130 17.09 -27.98 -24.73
C VAL A 130 16.73 -28.54 -26.11
N SER A 131 15.85 -27.86 -26.87
CA SER A 131 15.49 -28.23 -28.23
C SER A 131 16.70 -28.21 -29.17
N PHE A 132 17.55 -27.19 -29.06
CA PHE A 132 18.77 -27.06 -29.84
C PHE A 132 19.78 -28.19 -29.55
N ILE A 133 19.99 -28.53 -28.27
CA ILE A 133 20.85 -29.65 -27.86
C ILE A 133 20.34 -30.98 -28.44
N LEU A 134 19.04 -31.28 -28.26
CA LEU A 134 18.44 -32.52 -28.75
C LEU A 134 18.54 -32.66 -30.28
N HIS A 135 18.28 -31.58 -31.02
CA HIS A 135 18.36 -31.63 -32.48
C HIS A 135 19.81 -31.71 -32.97
N GLY A 136 20.74 -31.04 -32.30
CA GLY A 136 22.18 -31.11 -32.56
C GLY A 136 22.76 -32.51 -32.33
N ASP A 137 22.42 -33.15 -31.20
CA ASP A 137 22.86 -34.50 -30.88
C ASP A 137 22.30 -35.53 -31.87
N LEU A 138 21.03 -35.39 -32.27
CA LEU A 138 20.40 -36.27 -33.25
C LEU A 138 21.08 -36.16 -34.62
N PHE A 139 21.43 -34.94 -35.03
CA PHE A 139 22.13 -34.68 -36.28
C PHE A 139 23.55 -35.29 -36.28
N HIS A 140 24.26 -35.14 -35.16
CA HIS A 140 25.60 -35.71 -35.00
C HIS A 140 25.58 -37.26 -35.01
N LEU A 141 24.57 -37.87 -34.39
CA LEU A 141 24.37 -39.33 -34.40
C LEU A 141 24.04 -39.84 -35.80
N LEU A 142 23.21 -39.11 -36.56
CA LEU A 142 22.82 -39.45 -37.93
C LEU A 142 24.03 -39.42 -38.88
N ILE A 143 24.92 -38.43 -38.74
CA ILE A 143 26.19 -38.36 -39.48
C ILE A 143 27.07 -39.57 -39.17
N ILE A 144 27.21 -39.95 -37.89
CA ILE A 144 28.01 -41.11 -37.49
C ILE A 144 27.45 -42.41 -38.11
N ILE A 145 26.13 -42.61 -38.06
CA ILE A 145 25.47 -43.79 -38.64
C ILE A 145 25.65 -43.85 -40.17
N LEU A 146 25.58 -42.71 -40.86
CA LEU A 146 25.74 -42.62 -42.30
C LEU A 146 27.18 -42.82 -42.78
N PHE A 147 28.19 -42.56 -41.94
CA PHE A 147 29.61 -42.66 -42.30
C PHE A 147 30.27 -43.97 -41.84
N VAL A 148 29.67 -44.66 -40.87
CA VAL A 148 30.15 -45.96 -40.35
C VAL A 148 29.53 -47.16 -41.10
N LYS A 149 28.56 -46.92 -41.98
CA LYS A 149 27.91 -47.94 -42.84
C LYS A 149 28.34 -47.77 -44.29
#